data_AF-A0A3Q0JPI0-F1
#
_entry.id   AF-A0A3Q0JPI0-F1
#
_cell.length_a   1.000
_cell.length_b   1.000
_cell.length_c   1.000
_cell.angle_alpha   90.00
_cell.angle_beta   90.00
_cell.angle_gamma   90.00
#
_symmetry.space_group_name_H-M   'P 1'
#
loop_
_entity.id
_entity.type
_entity.pdbx_description
1 polymer ?
#
loop_
_entity_poly.entity_id
_entity_poly.type
_entity_poly.pdbx_seq_one_letter_code
_entity_poly.pdbx_strand_id
1 'polypeptide(L)'
;MYVWIQLYFGGDKIKAMKCLLKSGDTDKIIFFAGVSRMKEIYVMAANYLQSSDWKSQPELLKSIISFYSKGKAPHLLANFYVSCAQ
;
A
#
# COMPACT_ATOMS: atom_id res chain seq x y z
N MET A 1 22.54 2.21 -11.54
CA MET A 1 22.01 1.31 -10.49
C MET A 1 22.50 1.86 -9.14
N TYR A 2 21.94 2.92 -8.56
CA TYR A 2 21.00 2.89 -7.42
C TYR A 2 20.55 4.32 -7.00
N VAL A 3 20.35 5.25 -7.95
CA VAL A 3 19.94 6.65 -7.62
C VAL A 3 18.54 6.72 -6.97
N TRP A 4 17.66 5.77 -7.28
CA TRP A 4 16.31 5.71 -6.71
C TRP A 4 16.27 5.43 -5.20
N ILE A 5 17.30 4.80 -4.64
CA ILE A 5 17.36 4.50 -3.19
C ILE A 5 17.91 5.67 -2.37
N GLN A 6 18.77 6.52 -2.95
CA GLN A 6 19.29 7.71 -2.26
C GLN A 6 18.22 8.82 -2.13
N LEU A 7 17.32 8.98 -3.12
CA LEU A 7 16.13 9.84 -2.99
C LEU A 7 15.12 9.31 -1.97
N TYR A 8 15.11 7.99 -1.74
CA TYR A 8 14.21 7.32 -0.79
C TYR A 8 14.61 7.49 0.68
N PHE A 9 15.89 7.70 0.96
CA PHE A 9 16.42 7.84 2.32
C PHE A 9 16.49 9.30 2.80
N GLY A 10 16.39 10.29 1.90
CA GLY A 10 16.70 11.70 2.14
C GLY A 10 15.61 12.59 2.76
N GLY A 11 14.49 12.07 3.28
CA GLY A 11 13.66 12.88 4.18
C GLY A 11 12.21 12.46 4.41
N ASP A 12 11.52 11.83 3.45
CA ASP A 12 10.10 11.53 3.59
C ASP A 12 9.70 10.23 2.91
N LYS A 13 9.59 9.16 3.71
CA LYS A 13 9.08 7.86 3.25
C LYS A 13 7.69 8.01 2.58
N ILE A 14 6.93 9.03 2.97
CA ILE A 14 5.62 9.35 2.39
C ILE A 14 5.74 9.91 0.96
N LYS A 15 6.68 10.82 0.69
CA LYS A 15 6.92 11.29 -0.69
C LYS A 15 7.36 10.15 -1.58
N ALA A 16 8.22 9.29 -1.05
CA ALA A 16 8.70 8.11 -1.72
C ALA A 16 7.53 7.20 -2.13
N MET A 17 6.64 6.90 -1.17
CA MET A 17 5.41 6.15 -1.40
C MET A 17 4.53 6.78 -2.49
N LYS A 18 4.29 8.10 -2.44
CA LYS A 18 3.51 8.82 -3.46
C LYS A 18 4.10 8.67 -4.86
N CYS A 19 5.42 8.70 -5.00
CA CYS A 19 6.08 8.44 -6.29
C CYS A 19 5.85 7.00 -6.78
N LEU A 20 5.87 6.00 -5.89
CA LEU A 20 5.55 4.63 -6.27
C LEU A 20 4.10 4.48 -6.71
N LEU A 21 3.17 5.08 -5.96
CA LEU A 21 1.75 5.09 -6.34
C LEU A 21 1.55 5.69 -7.75
N LYS A 22 2.27 6.77 -8.07
CA LYS A 22 2.24 7.40 -9.40
C LYS A 22 2.87 6.54 -10.49
N SER A 23 3.86 5.71 -10.16
CA SER A 23 4.51 4.78 -11.09
C SER A 23 3.66 3.56 -11.42
N GLY A 24 2.71 3.21 -10.55
CA GLY A 24 1.79 2.08 -10.76
C GLY A 24 2.34 0.69 -10.44
N ASP A 25 3.58 0.58 -9.97
CA ASP A 25 4.24 -0.67 -9.60
C ASP A 25 3.69 -1.23 -8.27
N THR A 26 2.68 -2.11 -8.32
CA THR A 26 2.08 -2.75 -7.14
C THR A 26 3.07 -3.56 -6.30
N ASP A 27 3.96 -4.33 -6.93
CA ASP A 27 4.99 -5.11 -6.22
C ASP A 27 5.92 -4.23 -5.38
N LYS A 28 6.41 -3.12 -5.96
CA LYS A 28 7.27 -2.17 -5.23
C LYS A 28 6.50 -1.48 -4.11
N ILE A 29 5.22 -1.18 -4.31
CA ILE A 29 4.36 -0.60 -3.29
C ILE A 29 4.22 -1.55 -2.09
N ILE A 30 3.92 -2.82 -2.33
CA ILE A 30 3.77 -3.85 -1.30
C ILE A 30 5.09 -4.06 -0.56
N PHE A 31 6.19 -4.19 -1.30
CA PHE A 31 7.53 -4.33 -0.74
C PHE A 31 7.91 -3.12 0.12
N PHE A 32 7.70 -1.90 -0.40
CA PHE A 32 8.04 -0.68 0.33
C PHE A 32 7.20 -0.50 1.59
N ALA A 33 5.90 -0.80 1.53
CA ALA A 33 5.04 -0.77 2.71
C ALA A 33 5.52 -1.77 3.77
N GLY A 34 5.88 -2.99 3.35
CA GLY A 34 6.45 -4.03 4.21
C GLY A 34 7.73 -3.57 4.92
N VAL A 35 8.66 -2.95 4.19
CA VAL A 35 9.96 -2.49 4.72
C VAL A 35 9.82 -1.21 5.56
N SER A 36 8.93 -0.30 5.19
CA SER A 36 8.82 1.02 5.82
C SER A 36 8.26 0.98 7.24
N ARG A 37 7.37 0.01 7.53
CA ARG A 37 6.75 -0.22 8.86
C ARG A 37 6.04 1.01 9.44
N MET A 38 5.48 1.85 8.58
CA MET A 38 4.73 3.03 8.97
C MET A 38 3.23 2.85 8.72
N LYS A 39 2.42 3.20 9.73
CA LYS A 39 0.95 3.15 9.66
C LYS A 39 0.40 3.86 8.42
N GLU A 40 0.91 5.05 8.12
CA GLU A 40 0.41 5.89 7.04
C GLU A 40 0.72 5.29 5.66
N ILE A 41 1.89 4.66 5.53
CA ILE A 41 2.29 3.98 4.29
C ILE A 41 1.48 2.70 4.09
N TYR A 42 1.19 1.95 5.16
CA TYR A 42 0.29 0.80 5.08
C TYR A 42 -1.10 1.21 4.58
N VAL A 43 -1.67 2.28 5.12
CA VAL A 43 -2.97 2.79 4.69
C VAL A 43 -2.94 3.29 3.25
N MET A 44 -1.89 4.01 2.83
CA MET A 44 -1.73 4.45 1.44
C MET A 44 -1.60 3.26 0.47
N ALA A 45 -0.83 2.24 0.84
CA ALA A 45 -0.65 1.03 0.03
C ALA A 45 -1.98 0.28 -0.13
N ALA A 46 -2.67 0.06 0.98
CA ALA A 46 -3.94 -0.65 1.00
C ALA A 46 -5.02 0.08 0.20
N ASN A 47 -5.14 1.41 0.35
CA ASN A 47 -6.08 2.21 -0.44
C ASN A 47 -5.80 2.13 -1.94
N TYR A 48 -4.52 2.22 -2.34
CA TYR A 48 -4.17 2.11 -3.75
C TYR A 48 -4.48 0.72 -4.31
N LEU A 49 -4.10 -0.33 -3.58
CA LEU A 49 -4.35 -1.73 -3.97
C LEU A 49 -5.86 -2.04 -4.06
N GLN A 50 -6.67 -1.42 -3.21
CA GLN A 50 -8.12 -1.53 -3.25
C GLN A 50 -8.74 -0.97 -4.53
N SER A 51 -8.17 0.11 -5.11
CA SER A 51 -8.58 0.64 -6.41
C SER A 51 -7.95 -0.09 -7.60
N SER A 52 -7.02 -1.01 -7.34
CA SER A 52 -6.37 -1.85 -8.37
C SER A 52 -7.15 -3.15 -8.60
N ASP A 53 -6.67 -4.00 -9.49
CA ASP A 53 -7.34 -5.23 -9.95
C ASP A 53 -7.18 -6.41 -8.95
N TRP A 54 -7.51 -6.18 -7.68
CA TRP A 54 -7.40 -7.17 -6.60
C TRP A 54 -8.33 -8.38 -6.79
N LYS A 55 -9.38 -8.26 -7.62
CA LYS A 55 -10.29 -9.36 -7.96
C LYS A 55 -9.58 -10.48 -8.73
N SER A 56 -8.62 -10.12 -9.57
CA SER A 56 -7.83 -11.07 -10.36
C SER A 56 -6.71 -11.71 -9.53
N GLN A 57 -6.33 -11.10 -8.40
CA GLN A 57 -5.17 -11.50 -7.60
C GLN A 57 -5.50 -11.63 -6.10
N PRO A 58 -5.80 -12.84 -5.60
CA PRO A 58 -6.10 -13.07 -4.18
C PRO A 58 -4.92 -12.75 -3.24
N GLU A 59 -3.70 -12.67 -3.77
CA GLU A 59 -2.52 -12.26 -3.00
C GLU A 59 -2.55 -10.77 -2.63
N LEU A 60 -3.08 -9.92 -3.52
CA LEU A 60 -3.28 -8.50 -3.25
C LEU A 60 -4.33 -8.32 -2.15
N LEU A 61 -5.42 -9.10 -2.19
CA LEU A 61 -6.45 -9.10 -1.15
C LEU A 61 -5.86 -9.38 0.24
N LYS A 62 -5.05 -10.44 0.38
CA LYS A 62 -4.36 -10.75 1.65
C LYS A 62 -3.44 -9.61 2.10
N SER A 63 -2.75 -8.98 1.15
CA SER A 63 -1.86 -7.84 1.41
C SER A 63 -2.64 -6.62 1.91
N ILE A 64 -3.77 -6.28 1.29
CA ILE A 64 -4.66 -5.17 1.70
C ILE A 64 -5.13 -5.38 3.15
N ILE A 65 -5.64 -6.57 3.47
CA ILE A 65 -6.13 -6.90 4.82
C ILE A 65 -4.99 -6.79 5.85
N SER A 66 -3.82 -7.35 5.53
CA SER A 66 -2.62 -7.29 6.38
C SER A 66 -2.17 -5.85 6.61
N PHE A 67 -2.19 -5.02 5.57
CA PHE A 67 -1.82 -3.61 5.67
C PHE A 67 -2.81 -2.78 6.46
N TYR A 68 -4.13 -2.94 6.27
CA TYR A 68 -5.10 -2.23 7.11
C TYR A 68 -5.02 -2.63 8.58
N SER A 69 -4.77 -3.91 8.86
CA SER A 69 -4.55 -4.40 10.21
C SER A 69 -3.28 -3.79 10.84
N LYS A 70 -2.14 -3.85 10.13
CA LYS A 70 -0.87 -3.25 10.57
C LYS A 70 -0.92 -1.71 10.66
N GLY A 71 -1.74 -1.09 9.80
CA GLY A 71 -2.00 0.34 9.78
C GLY A 71 -2.95 0.82 10.88
N LYS A 72 -3.53 -0.10 11.66
CA LYS A 72 -4.57 0.17 12.67
C LYS A 72 -5.77 0.93 12.07
N ALA A 73 -6.18 0.55 10.86
CA ALA A 73 -7.30 1.16 10.14
C ALA A 73 -8.44 0.14 9.88
N PRO A 74 -9.10 -0.37 10.94
CA PRO A 74 -10.19 -1.34 10.79
C PRO A 74 -11.42 -0.75 10.10
N HIS A 75 -11.63 0.57 10.19
CA HIS A 75 -12.72 1.27 9.52
C HIS A 75 -12.61 1.20 7.98
N LEU A 76 -11.40 1.35 7.43
CA LEU A 76 -11.17 1.22 5.99
C LEU A 76 -11.33 -0.23 5.53
N LEU A 77 -10.92 -1.18 6.36
CA LEU A 77 -11.13 -2.60 6.10
C LEU A 77 -12.62 -2.96 6.09
N ALA A 78 -13.40 -2.44 7.05
CA ALA A 78 -14.85 -2.64 7.05
C ALA A 78 -15.50 -2.02 5.81
N ASN A 79 -15.10 -0.79 5.45
CA ASN A 79 -15.62 -0.12 4.25
C ASN A 79 -15.30 -0.92 2.98
N PHE A 80 -14.10 -1.50 2.90
CA PHE A 80 -13.71 -2.39 1.80
C PHE A 80 -14.66 -3.59 1.66
N TYR A 81 -14.94 -4.29 2.77
CA TYR A 81 -15.84 -5.44 2.73
C TYR A 81 -17.27 -5.05 2.36
N VAL A 82 -17.74 -3.90 2.84
CA VAL A 82 -19.05 -3.35 2.46
C VAL A 82 -19.10 -3.06 0.95
N SER A 83 -18.07 -2.41 0.39
CA SER A 83 -17.97 -2.14 -1.04
C SER A 83 -17.87 -3.40 -1.90
N CYS A 84 -17.35 -4.51 -1.36
CA CYS A 84 -17.33 -5.81 -2.04
C CYS A 84 -18.67 -6.55 -1.99
N ALA A 85 -19.52 -6.25 -1.01
CA ALA A 85 -20.81 -6.90 -0.79
C ALA A 85 -21.97 -6.22 -1.54
N GLN A 86 -21.71 -5.08 -2.20
CA GLN A 86 -22.66 -4.30 -2.99
C GLN A 86 -22.53 -4.61 -4.48
#